data_AF-A0A3A8YGG9-F1
#
_entry.id   AF-A0A3A8YGG9-F1
#
_cell.length_a   1.000
_cell.length_b   1.000
_cell.length_c   1.000
_cell.angle_alpha   90.00
_cell.angle_beta   90.00
_cell.angle_gamma   90.00
#
_symmetry.space_group_name_H-M   'P 1'
#
loop_
_entity.id
_entity.type
_entity.pdbx_description
1 polymer ?
#
loop_
_entity_poly.entity_id
_entity_poly.type
_entity_poly.pdbx_seq_one_letter_code
_entity_poly.pdbx_strand_id
1 'polypeptide(L)'
;MSNLSYYKEVQGVMTRFEPLTAAALEKASVDLTIAEIQTALEQHGLDFKYIVHDPSRSLLSTYYADYGRGLYMELYLHRNILDKQFPLYQVADELKGAAVPELTAGAWKSYYTKRVPLAMQIYDFQRRYRDIPTDEVFLVWHDIYKRIDYSNRMWPAEVLEYVFSHAPVPEYPESDADGLITIYRGMGELSAPPEEAISWSTHPGNALWFAIHSGRGTHIAVARIQPKQIVWYTDKFYNENEVIVRPGTISEYRYEDMIPATEAHMPAILAPAIMNYVSYGKQAKKLGYQEENIFHYHGLKHILRVLLLALIYYYNAGDALSEADRQILIYFSLLHDIGRVDDSKDDAHGERSVSLIHSKGLRIKDLRMCKKDYRIAELLIQYHCRDDAEGEAAIRAIPSLSQREKEHTVHLYHICKDVDGLDRVRFNGLDYRQLRTDYGRKLPLVAGALLNEPIVQVLDMDWGSGITL
;
A
#
# COMPACT_ATOMS: atom_id res chain seq x y z
N MET A 1 1.93 -11.52 -4.61
CA MET A 1 3.13 -10.73 -4.25
C MET A 1 4.44 -11.42 -4.67
N SER A 2 4.56 -11.93 -5.90
CA SER A 2 5.79 -12.61 -6.38
C SER A 2 6.92 -11.65 -6.77
N ASN A 3 6.66 -10.35 -6.86
CA ASN A 3 7.61 -9.38 -7.44
C ASN A 3 8.22 -8.43 -6.40
N LEU A 4 7.99 -8.63 -5.09
CA LEU A 4 8.46 -7.69 -4.07
C LEU A 4 9.99 -7.57 -4.04
N SER A 5 10.72 -8.67 -4.26
CA SER A 5 12.18 -8.65 -4.40
C SER A 5 12.64 -7.81 -5.60
N TYR A 6 11.98 -7.97 -6.75
CA TYR A 6 12.23 -7.18 -7.95
C TYR A 6 11.97 -5.68 -7.71
N TYR A 7 10.84 -5.32 -7.11
CA TYR A 7 10.53 -3.93 -6.78
C TYR A 7 11.54 -3.32 -5.80
N LYS A 8 11.99 -4.07 -4.79
CA LYS A 8 13.05 -3.62 -3.88
C LYS A 8 14.35 -3.30 -4.60
N GLU A 9 14.70 -4.08 -5.62
CA GLU A 9 15.90 -3.80 -6.39
C GLU A 9 15.68 -2.59 -7.30
N VAL A 10 14.56 -2.51 -8.03
CA VAL A 10 14.32 -1.40 -8.98
C VAL A 10 14.11 -0.05 -8.29
N GLN A 11 13.40 -0.02 -7.15
CA GLN A 11 13.04 1.22 -6.44
C GLN A 11 13.84 1.47 -5.17
N GLY A 12 14.68 0.52 -4.74
CA GLY A 12 15.51 0.64 -3.56
C GLY A 12 17.00 0.81 -3.85
N VAL A 13 17.76 1.03 -2.79
CA VAL A 13 19.20 1.30 -2.83
C VAL A 13 20.07 0.06 -2.69
N MET A 14 21.31 0.13 -3.16
CA MET A 14 22.34 -0.84 -2.75
C MET A 14 22.60 -0.70 -1.26
N THR A 15 22.75 -1.83 -0.59
CA THR A 15 22.99 -1.91 0.85
C THR A 15 24.45 -2.28 1.17
N ARG A 16 25.14 -2.86 0.19
CA ARG A 16 26.55 -3.24 0.26
C ARG A 16 27.29 -2.67 -0.95
N PHE A 17 28.55 -2.28 -0.74
CA PHE A 17 29.39 -1.63 -1.77
C PHE A 17 30.77 -2.27 -1.79
N GLU A 18 30.82 -3.53 -2.21
CA GLU A 18 32.02 -4.35 -2.20
C GLU A 18 32.77 -4.28 -3.53
N PRO A 19 34.09 -4.48 -3.55
CA PRO A 19 34.81 -4.66 -4.81
C PRO A 19 34.26 -5.87 -5.59
N LEU A 20 34.19 -5.76 -6.91
CA LEU A 20 33.86 -6.91 -7.77
C LEU A 20 35.00 -7.94 -7.73
N THR A 21 34.68 -9.20 -7.48
CA THR A 21 35.66 -10.30 -7.37
C THR A 21 35.36 -11.43 -8.35
N ALA A 22 36.36 -12.27 -8.65
CA ALA A 22 36.16 -13.45 -9.49
C ALA A 22 35.09 -14.39 -8.93
N ALA A 23 35.06 -14.58 -7.60
CA ALA A 23 34.03 -15.38 -6.93
C ALA A 23 32.60 -14.82 -7.12
N ALA A 24 32.46 -13.48 -7.19
CA ALA A 24 31.17 -12.86 -7.48
C ALA A 24 30.71 -13.12 -8.93
N LEU A 25 31.64 -13.10 -9.89
CA LEU A 25 31.37 -13.44 -11.30
C LEU A 25 30.95 -14.90 -11.47
N GLU A 26 31.67 -15.82 -10.82
CA GLU A 26 31.34 -17.25 -10.80
C GLU A 26 29.94 -17.49 -10.21
N LYS A 27 29.63 -16.85 -9.08
CA LYS A 27 28.31 -16.94 -8.44
C LYS A 27 27.19 -16.40 -9.34
N ALA A 28 27.46 -15.34 -10.08
CA ALA A 28 26.52 -14.77 -11.05
C ALA A 28 26.41 -15.58 -12.35
N SER A 29 27.16 -16.69 -12.49
CA SER A 29 27.22 -17.52 -13.70
C SER A 29 27.56 -16.72 -14.96
N VAL A 30 28.43 -15.72 -14.80
CA VAL A 30 28.85 -14.84 -15.90
C VAL A 30 30.11 -15.41 -16.56
N ASP A 31 30.10 -15.57 -17.88
CA ASP A 31 31.28 -15.92 -18.69
C ASP A 31 32.15 -14.68 -18.97
N LEU A 32 32.71 -14.11 -17.89
CA LEU A 32 33.69 -13.01 -17.92
C LEU A 32 34.72 -13.18 -16.81
N THR A 33 35.94 -12.74 -17.08
CA THR A 33 37.02 -12.63 -16.11
C THR A 33 37.24 -11.19 -15.67
N ILE A 34 37.81 -11.00 -14.49
CA ILE A 34 38.19 -9.67 -13.99
C ILE A 34 39.17 -8.98 -14.94
N ALA A 35 40.10 -9.73 -15.53
CA ALA A 35 41.09 -9.21 -16.47
C ALA A 35 40.45 -8.67 -17.77
N GLU A 36 39.43 -9.34 -18.29
CA GLU A 36 38.66 -8.86 -19.44
C GLU A 36 37.95 -7.54 -19.13
N ILE A 37 37.29 -7.45 -17.97
CA ILE A 37 36.59 -6.23 -17.54
C ILE A 37 37.59 -5.07 -17.37
N GLN A 38 38.71 -5.32 -16.69
CA GLN A 38 39.75 -4.31 -16.48
C GLN A 38 40.31 -3.81 -17.81
N THR A 39 40.63 -4.72 -18.73
CA THR A 39 41.13 -4.36 -20.06
C THR A 39 40.13 -3.50 -20.84
N ALA A 40 38.84 -3.84 -20.80
CA ALA A 40 37.79 -3.07 -21.46
C ALA A 40 37.64 -1.66 -20.88
N LEU A 41 37.72 -1.51 -19.55
CA LEU A 41 37.65 -0.21 -18.87
C LEU A 41 38.86 0.68 -19.19
N GLU A 42 40.07 0.11 -19.15
CA GLU A 42 41.32 0.86 -19.36
C GLU A 42 41.39 1.48 -20.76
N GLN A 43 40.79 0.85 -21.78
CA GLN A 43 40.70 1.39 -23.14
C GLN A 43 39.95 2.74 -23.20
N HIS A 44 39.07 2.99 -22.24
CA HIS A 44 38.27 4.21 -22.13
C HIS A 44 38.71 5.11 -20.95
N GLY A 45 39.90 4.88 -20.39
CA GLY A 45 40.42 5.67 -19.27
C GLY A 45 39.64 5.50 -17.96
N LEU A 46 38.95 4.36 -17.80
CA LEU A 46 38.22 3.97 -16.61
C LEU A 46 39.05 3.01 -15.76
N ASP A 47 38.90 3.07 -14.44
CA ASP A 47 39.69 2.28 -13.50
C ASP A 47 38.80 1.27 -12.78
N PHE A 48 39.20 0.00 -12.84
CA PHE A 48 38.47 -1.13 -12.23
C PHE A 48 38.17 -0.92 -10.75
N LYS A 49 39.01 -0.17 -10.01
CA LYS A 49 38.81 0.08 -8.57
C LYS A 49 37.50 0.80 -8.25
N TYR A 50 36.90 1.47 -9.22
CA TYR A 50 35.62 2.18 -9.05
C TYR A 50 34.40 1.29 -9.25
N ILE A 51 34.58 0.00 -9.56
CA ILE A 51 33.45 -0.94 -9.60
C ILE A 51 33.05 -1.32 -8.16
N VAL A 52 31.77 -1.12 -7.86
CA VAL A 52 31.13 -1.57 -6.62
C VAL A 52 30.05 -2.61 -6.92
N HIS A 53 29.89 -3.56 -6.02
CA HIS A 53 28.99 -4.69 -6.14
C HIS A 53 28.21 -4.94 -4.84
N ASP A 54 26.92 -5.24 -4.96
CA ASP A 54 26.05 -5.67 -3.87
C ASP A 54 25.63 -7.13 -4.12
N PRO A 55 26.27 -8.10 -3.44
CA PRO A 55 25.99 -9.52 -3.65
C PRO A 55 24.64 -9.97 -3.07
N SER A 56 23.91 -9.08 -2.40
CA SER A 56 22.54 -9.34 -1.92
C SER A 56 21.48 -9.12 -2.98
N ARG A 57 21.84 -8.47 -4.10
CA ARG A 57 20.93 -8.10 -5.19
C ARG A 57 21.14 -9.01 -6.40
N SER A 58 20.05 -9.38 -7.05
CA SER A 58 20.03 -10.19 -8.27
C SER A 58 20.11 -9.36 -9.55
N LEU A 59 19.50 -8.18 -9.55
CA LEU A 59 19.53 -7.17 -10.60
C LEU A 59 20.11 -5.87 -10.05
N LEU A 60 20.60 -5.00 -10.94
CA LEU A 60 21.13 -3.68 -10.55
C LEU A 60 22.13 -3.84 -9.39
N SER A 61 23.01 -4.84 -9.49
CA SER A 61 23.88 -5.29 -8.40
C SER A 61 25.30 -4.78 -8.54
N THR A 62 25.69 -4.28 -9.71
CA THR A 62 27.06 -3.86 -10.00
C THR A 62 27.05 -2.51 -10.71
N TYR A 63 27.86 -1.57 -10.22
CA TYR A 63 27.96 -0.22 -10.76
C TYR A 63 29.42 0.20 -10.89
N TYR A 64 29.73 0.98 -11.93
CA TYR A 64 30.88 1.86 -11.95
C TYR A 64 30.52 3.11 -11.14
N ALA A 65 31.37 3.50 -10.19
CA ALA A 65 31.08 4.53 -9.20
C ALA A 65 32.30 5.40 -8.91
N ASP A 66 32.68 6.25 -9.89
CA ASP A 66 33.72 7.25 -9.71
C ASP A 66 33.14 8.51 -9.05
N TYR A 67 33.18 8.52 -7.72
CA TYR A 67 32.69 9.60 -6.88
C TYR A 67 33.36 10.96 -7.20
N GLY A 68 34.65 10.97 -7.53
CA GLY A 68 35.38 12.21 -7.80
C GLY A 68 34.88 12.90 -9.07
N ARG A 69 34.56 12.10 -10.11
CA ARG A 69 34.01 12.61 -11.37
C ARG A 69 32.48 12.70 -11.38
N GLY A 70 31.81 12.14 -10.38
CA GLY A 70 30.36 11.99 -10.36
C GLY A 70 29.85 11.09 -11.49
N LEU A 71 30.67 10.12 -11.91
CA LEU A 71 30.38 9.20 -13.01
C LEU A 71 29.88 7.88 -12.43
N TYR A 72 28.59 7.64 -12.60
CA TYR A 72 27.91 6.43 -12.14
C TYR A 72 27.19 5.76 -13.28
N MET A 73 27.39 4.45 -13.45
CA MET A 73 26.63 3.66 -14.43
C MET A 73 26.47 2.22 -13.93
N GLU A 74 25.28 1.65 -14.13
CA GLU A 74 25.09 0.21 -13.93
C GLU A 74 25.99 -0.57 -14.89
N LEU A 75 26.62 -1.64 -14.42
CA LEU A 75 27.41 -2.56 -15.23
C LEU A 75 26.65 -3.87 -15.44
N TYR A 76 26.23 -4.11 -16.69
CA TYR A 76 25.73 -5.43 -17.08
C TYR A 76 26.92 -6.34 -17.41
N LEU A 77 27.16 -7.29 -16.51
CA LEU A 77 28.28 -8.23 -16.59
C LEU A 77 27.97 -9.29 -17.66
N HIS A 78 28.12 -8.93 -18.94
CA HIS A 78 27.97 -9.83 -20.08
C HIS A 78 28.95 -9.42 -21.20
N ARG A 79 29.70 -10.37 -21.76
CA ARG A 79 30.78 -10.12 -22.75
C ARG A 79 30.32 -9.23 -23.92
N ASN A 80 29.19 -9.59 -24.55
CA ASN A 80 28.58 -8.80 -25.63
C ASN A 80 28.25 -7.33 -25.29
N ILE A 81 28.06 -6.99 -24.01
CA ILE A 81 27.74 -5.62 -23.59
C ILE A 81 29.02 -4.82 -23.36
N LEU A 82 30.07 -5.44 -22.81
CA LEU A 82 31.38 -4.82 -22.64
C LEU A 82 32.10 -4.60 -23.99
N ASP A 83 31.85 -5.46 -24.98
CA ASP A 83 32.49 -5.36 -26.31
C ASP A 83 31.77 -4.38 -27.26
N LYS A 84 30.52 -4.01 -26.96
CA LYS A 84 29.74 -3.03 -27.73
C LYS A 84 29.81 -1.67 -27.06
N GLN A 85 29.57 -0.59 -27.81
CA GLN A 85 29.59 0.80 -27.31
C GLN A 85 28.66 0.98 -26.09
N PHE A 86 29.22 0.70 -24.92
CA PHE A 86 28.53 0.74 -23.67
C PHE A 86 28.29 2.20 -23.29
N PRO A 87 27.09 2.60 -22.80
CA PRO A 87 26.80 4.01 -22.52
C PRO A 87 27.82 4.68 -21.60
N LEU A 88 28.38 3.92 -20.64
CA LEU A 88 29.47 4.41 -19.77
C LEU A 88 30.69 4.86 -20.57
N TYR A 89 31.09 4.12 -21.61
CA TYR A 89 32.27 4.43 -22.41
C TYR A 89 32.07 5.71 -23.22
N GLN A 90 30.88 5.87 -23.83
CA GLN A 90 30.53 7.09 -24.55
C GLN A 90 30.62 8.31 -23.64
N VAL A 91 30.05 8.23 -22.44
CA VAL A 91 30.11 9.32 -21.45
C VAL A 91 31.56 9.55 -20.99
N ALA A 92 32.34 8.49 -20.75
CA ALA A 92 33.74 8.61 -20.35
C ALA A 92 34.59 9.31 -21.41
N ASP A 93 34.43 8.92 -22.67
CA ASP A 93 35.13 9.48 -23.83
C ASP A 93 34.75 10.96 -24.05
N GLU A 94 33.48 11.32 -23.84
CA GLU A 94 33.00 12.71 -23.89
C GLU A 94 33.62 13.57 -22.78
N LEU A 95 33.69 13.04 -21.55
CA LEU A 95 34.21 13.75 -20.40
C LEU A 95 35.73 13.86 -20.40
N LYS A 96 36.45 12.96 -21.09
CA LYS A 96 37.93 12.94 -21.16
C LYS A 96 38.60 13.04 -19.78
N GLY A 97 38.02 12.35 -18.80
CA GLY A 97 38.48 12.33 -17.40
C GLY A 97 38.04 13.52 -16.54
N ALA A 98 37.27 14.47 -17.08
CA ALA A 98 36.62 15.52 -16.29
C ALA A 98 35.44 15.00 -15.47
N ALA A 99 35.04 15.77 -14.46
CA ALA A 99 33.79 15.53 -13.74
C ALA A 99 32.57 15.92 -14.58
N VAL A 100 31.41 15.32 -14.29
CA VAL A 100 30.15 15.66 -14.96
C VAL A 100 29.79 17.14 -14.74
N PRO A 101 29.25 17.84 -15.75
CA PRO A 101 28.99 19.28 -15.66
C PRO A 101 28.11 19.66 -14.47
N GLU A 102 27.07 18.87 -14.18
CA GLU A 102 26.15 19.13 -13.08
C GLU A 102 26.86 19.12 -11.72
N LEU A 103 27.88 18.26 -11.54
CA LEU A 103 28.67 18.22 -10.31
C LEU A 103 29.55 19.47 -10.21
N THR A 104 30.27 19.82 -11.29
CA THR A 104 31.15 21.00 -11.30
C THR A 104 30.40 22.32 -11.11
N ALA A 105 29.16 22.40 -11.58
CA ALA A 105 28.31 23.56 -11.47
C ALA A 105 27.55 23.65 -10.13
N GLY A 106 27.66 22.64 -9.26
CA GLY A 106 26.85 22.55 -8.04
C GLY A 106 25.34 22.43 -8.31
N ALA A 107 24.95 21.89 -9.47
CA ALA A 107 23.55 21.76 -9.89
C ALA A 107 22.91 20.50 -9.27
N TRP A 108 22.82 20.46 -7.94
CA TRP A 108 22.56 19.27 -7.13
C TRP A 108 21.29 18.51 -7.51
N LYS A 109 20.18 19.20 -7.75
CA LYS A 109 18.94 18.57 -8.22
C LYS A 109 19.15 17.84 -9.54
N SER A 110 19.72 18.52 -10.54
CA SER A 110 20.00 17.92 -11.85
C SER A 110 21.03 16.78 -11.73
N TYR A 111 22.01 16.92 -10.85
CA TYR A 111 23.01 15.90 -10.58
C TYR A 111 22.37 14.60 -10.07
N TYR A 112 21.61 14.64 -8.98
CA TYR A 112 20.98 13.43 -8.43
C TYR A 112 19.85 12.88 -9.31
N THR A 113 19.15 13.71 -10.08
CA THR A 113 18.12 13.21 -11.02
C THR A 113 18.73 12.55 -12.27
N LYS A 114 19.86 13.04 -12.79
CA LYS A 114 20.39 12.61 -14.11
C LYS A 114 21.65 11.77 -14.04
N ARG A 115 22.51 11.98 -13.04
CA ARG A 115 23.87 11.44 -13.01
C ARG A 115 24.05 10.33 -11.99
N VAL A 116 23.29 10.34 -10.90
CA VAL A 116 23.39 9.31 -9.86
C VAL A 116 22.18 8.36 -9.95
N PRO A 117 22.38 7.09 -10.38
CA PRO A 117 21.34 6.08 -10.41
C PRO A 117 20.67 5.94 -9.03
N LEU A 118 19.37 5.64 -9.02
CA LEU A 118 18.57 5.52 -7.77
C LEU A 118 19.28 4.63 -6.73
N ALA A 119 19.79 3.48 -7.17
CA ALA A 119 20.48 2.51 -6.32
C ALA A 119 21.70 3.08 -5.57
N MET A 120 22.30 4.15 -6.10
CA MET A 120 23.53 4.79 -5.65
C MET A 120 23.31 6.15 -4.97
N GLN A 121 22.07 6.66 -4.90
CA GLN A 121 21.83 8.03 -4.43
C GLN A 121 22.25 8.24 -2.97
N ILE A 122 21.93 7.30 -2.07
CA ILE A 122 22.36 7.36 -0.66
C ILE A 122 23.88 7.23 -0.55
N TYR A 123 24.49 6.36 -1.37
CA TYR A 123 25.94 6.17 -1.40
C TYR A 123 26.69 7.46 -1.73
N ASP A 124 26.28 8.18 -2.77
CA ASP A 124 26.92 9.45 -3.12
C ASP A 124 26.58 10.53 -2.10
N PHE A 125 25.29 10.69 -1.76
CA PHE A 125 24.84 11.76 -0.87
C PHE A 125 25.51 11.74 0.49
N GLN A 126 25.61 10.56 1.14
CA GLN A 126 26.23 10.46 2.46
C GLN A 126 27.72 10.86 2.49
N ARG A 127 28.39 10.91 1.32
CA ARG A 127 29.78 11.37 1.20
C ARG A 127 29.87 12.85 0.83
N ARG A 128 28.84 13.38 0.17
CA ARG A 128 28.82 14.72 -0.44
C ARG A 128 27.96 15.74 0.30
N TYR A 129 27.16 15.33 1.28
CA TYR A 129 26.17 16.20 1.93
C TYR A 129 26.73 17.51 2.50
N ARG A 130 28.03 17.58 2.79
CA ARG A 130 28.72 18.80 3.26
C ARG A 130 29.19 19.74 2.16
N ASP A 131 29.27 19.26 0.92
CA ASP A 131 29.62 20.09 -0.24
C ASP A 131 28.38 20.85 -0.76
N ILE A 132 27.19 20.41 -0.37
CA ILE A 132 25.91 21.03 -0.73
C ILE A 132 25.69 22.26 0.17
N PRO A 133 25.29 23.43 -0.38
CA PRO A 133 24.94 24.61 0.41
C PRO A 133 23.96 24.26 1.53
N THR A 134 24.18 24.84 2.71
CA THR A 134 23.39 24.53 3.92
C THR A 134 21.91 24.86 3.75
N ASP A 135 21.57 25.88 2.96
CA ASP A 135 20.20 26.27 2.64
C ASP A 135 19.53 25.37 1.58
N GLU A 136 20.29 24.50 0.91
CA GLU A 136 19.79 23.58 -0.12
C GLU A 136 19.77 22.11 0.33
N VAL A 137 20.66 21.72 1.25
CA VAL A 137 20.93 20.30 1.57
C VAL A 137 19.68 19.51 1.97
N PHE A 138 18.76 20.12 2.71
CA PHE A 138 17.48 19.48 3.07
C PHE A 138 16.61 19.19 1.85
N LEU A 139 16.47 20.15 0.94
CA LEU A 139 15.63 20.00 -0.24
C LEU A 139 16.21 18.98 -1.22
N VAL A 140 17.54 18.93 -1.36
CA VAL A 140 18.22 17.91 -2.16
C VAL A 140 18.03 16.52 -1.54
N TRP A 141 18.21 16.38 -0.23
CA TRP A 141 17.94 15.12 0.47
C TRP A 141 16.48 14.68 0.29
N HIS A 142 15.53 15.59 0.47
CA HIS A 142 14.10 15.30 0.40
C HIS A 142 13.67 14.87 -1.02
N ASP A 143 14.24 15.48 -2.06
CA ASP A 143 14.04 15.08 -3.47
C ASP A 143 14.60 13.68 -3.78
N ILE A 144 15.71 13.28 -3.13
CA ILE A 144 16.24 11.92 -3.18
C ILE A 144 15.34 10.96 -2.40
N TYR A 145 15.02 11.31 -1.16
CA TYR A 145 14.24 10.51 -0.22
C TYR A 145 12.89 10.10 -0.82
N LYS A 146 12.16 11.03 -1.45
CA LYS A 146 10.85 10.77 -2.06
C LYS A 146 10.86 9.83 -3.27
N ARG A 147 12.03 9.51 -3.83
CA ARG A 147 12.16 8.59 -4.96
C ARG A 147 12.58 7.18 -4.54
N ILE A 148 13.09 7.02 -3.32
CA ILE A 148 13.67 5.75 -2.87
C ILE A 148 12.69 5.03 -1.96
N ASP A 149 12.20 3.89 -2.43
CA ASP A 149 11.48 2.96 -1.58
C ASP A 149 12.48 2.09 -0.80
N TYR A 150 12.05 1.59 0.37
CA TYR A 150 12.85 0.65 1.19
C TYR A 150 14.24 1.15 1.62
N SER A 151 14.44 2.47 1.73
CA SER A 151 15.69 3.08 2.26
C SER A 151 15.88 2.94 3.78
N ASN A 152 15.05 2.12 4.45
CA ASN A 152 15.07 1.94 5.90
C ASN A 152 16.49 1.61 6.37
N ARG A 153 16.99 2.37 7.36
CA ARG A 153 18.33 2.22 7.98
C ARG A 153 19.53 2.48 7.06
N MET A 154 19.31 2.91 5.83
CA MET A 154 20.41 3.19 4.89
C MET A 154 21.01 4.59 5.09
N TRP A 155 20.25 5.51 5.68
CA TRP A 155 20.73 6.83 6.01
C TRP A 155 21.52 6.82 7.34
N PRO A 156 22.80 7.21 7.36
CA PRO A 156 23.55 7.35 8.61
C PRO A 156 22.93 8.41 9.52
N ALA A 157 22.90 8.16 10.83
CA ALA A 157 22.30 9.09 11.80
C ALA A 157 22.95 10.48 11.77
N GLU A 158 24.27 10.55 11.60
CA GLU A 158 25.02 11.81 11.48
C GLU A 158 24.63 12.63 10.24
N VAL A 159 24.28 11.96 9.13
CA VAL A 159 23.84 12.63 7.90
C VAL A 159 22.44 13.18 8.11
N LEU A 160 21.52 12.40 8.67
CA LEU A 160 20.17 12.85 8.96
C LEU A 160 20.16 14.03 9.94
N GLU A 161 20.98 13.99 11.00
CA GLU A 161 21.05 15.11 11.95
C GLU A 161 21.56 16.39 11.29
N TYR A 162 22.58 16.30 10.42
CA TYR A 162 23.02 17.45 9.64
C TYR A 162 21.94 17.95 8.70
N VAL A 163 21.27 17.07 7.96
CA VAL A 163 20.20 17.45 7.01
C VAL A 163 19.05 18.12 7.74
N PHE A 164 18.59 17.55 8.85
CA PHE A 164 17.42 18.03 9.59
C PHE A 164 17.69 19.29 10.41
N SER A 165 18.95 19.55 10.81
CA SER A 165 19.33 20.82 11.43
C SER A 165 19.33 22.00 10.43
N HIS A 166 19.34 21.72 9.14
CA HIS A 166 19.25 22.70 8.06
C HIS A 166 17.91 22.64 7.30
N ALA A 167 16.91 21.95 7.85
CA ALA A 167 15.57 21.96 7.28
C ALA A 167 14.99 23.39 7.34
N PRO A 168 14.31 23.87 6.29
CA PRO A 168 13.59 25.12 6.36
C PRO A 168 12.52 25.04 7.45
N VAL A 169 12.18 26.19 8.04
CA VAL A 169 11.11 26.26 9.05
C VAL A 169 9.79 25.78 8.41
N PRO A 170 9.17 24.69 8.90
CA PRO A 170 7.95 24.19 8.30
C PRO A 170 6.75 25.04 8.71
N GLU A 171 5.74 25.08 7.86
CA GLU A 171 4.39 25.38 8.31
C GLU A 171 3.89 24.19 9.13
N TYR A 172 3.35 24.45 10.31
CA TYR A 172 2.86 23.37 11.18
C TYR A 172 1.41 23.01 10.83
N PRO A 173 1.03 21.72 10.86
CA PRO A 173 -0.37 21.33 10.75
C PRO A 173 -1.17 21.84 11.95
N GLU A 174 -2.48 21.90 11.78
CA GLU A 174 -3.39 22.28 12.86
C GLU A 174 -3.23 21.35 14.07
N SER A 175 -3.19 21.95 15.26
CA SER A 175 -3.09 21.23 16.52
C SER A 175 -4.46 20.93 17.10
N ASP A 176 -4.56 19.84 17.84
CA ASP A 176 -5.72 19.48 18.66
C ASP A 176 -5.91 20.50 19.79
N ALA A 177 -7.03 20.39 20.53
CA ALA A 177 -7.41 21.33 21.60
C ALA A 177 -6.38 21.46 22.74
N ASP A 178 -5.50 20.48 22.92
CA ASP A 178 -4.42 20.47 23.91
C ASP A 178 -3.06 20.92 23.35
N GLY A 179 -3.03 21.41 22.10
CA GLY A 179 -1.82 21.91 21.44
C GLY A 179 -0.91 20.83 20.88
N LEU A 180 -1.34 19.56 20.90
CA LEU A 180 -0.62 18.44 20.27
C LEU A 180 -1.13 18.19 18.86
N ILE A 181 -0.32 17.53 18.04
CA ILE A 181 -0.70 17.09 16.70
C ILE A 181 -0.75 15.57 16.69
N THR A 182 -1.89 15.02 16.26
CA THR A 182 -2.05 13.58 16.06
C THR A 182 -1.51 13.16 14.70
N ILE A 183 -0.60 12.19 14.70
CA ILE A 183 0.02 11.64 13.49
C ILE A 183 -0.10 10.12 13.43
N TYR A 184 -0.09 9.60 12.21
CA TYR A 184 -0.35 8.21 11.87
C TYR A 184 0.80 7.67 11.04
N ARG A 185 1.17 6.41 11.26
CA ARG A 185 2.14 5.69 10.44
C ARG A 185 1.56 4.37 9.97
N GLY A 186 1.49 4.23 8.65
CA GLY A 186 1.22 2.96 8.00
C GLY A 186 2.43 2.04 8.10
N MET A 187 2.20 0.77 8.44
CA MET A 187 3.28 -0.21 8.54
C MET A 187 2.97 -1.47 7.75
N GLY A 188 3.84 -1.78 6.79
CA GLY A 188 3.94 -3.10 6.18
C GLY A 188 5.02 -3.96 6.84
N GLU A 189 5.15 -5.21 6.41
CA GLU A 189 6.16 -6.17 6.93
C GLU A 189 7.62 -5.68 6.86
N LEU A 190 7.89 -4.69 6.02
CA LEU A 190 9.24 -4.17 5.76
C LEU A 190 9.47 -2.77 6.34
N SER A 191 8.45 -2.18 6.96
CA SER A 191 8.53 -0.85 7.53
C SER A 191 9.46 -0.84 8.74
N ALA A 192 10.26 0.21 8.88
CA ALA A 192 10.97 0.49 10.12
C ALA A 192 9.96 0.67 11.28
N PRO A 193 10.32 0.25 12.51
CA PRO A 193 9.48 0.46 13.68
C PRO A 193 9.28 1.97 13.95
N PRO A 194 8.23 2.37 14.69
CA PRO A 194 7.90 3.78 14.93
C PRO A 194 9.05 4.62 15.49
N GLU A 195 9.90 4.03 16.33
CA GLU A 195 11.04 4.71 16.95
C GLU A 195 12.16 5.03 15.96
N GLU A 196 12.26 4.30 14.85
CA GLU A 196 13.25 4.53 13.80
C GLU A 196 12.64 5.29 12.60
N ALA A 197 11.34 5.56 12.64
CA ALA A 197 10.60 6.11 11.52
C ALA A 197 10.89 7.61 11.29
N ILE A 198 11.11 7.95 10.02
CA ILE A 198 11.28 9.34 9.57
C ILE A 198 9.93 9.95 9.17
N SER A 199 9.09 9.18 8.47
CA SER A 199 7.85 9.67 7.84
C SER A 199 6.59 9.14 8.50
N TRP A 200 5.67 10.07 8.71
CA TRP A 200 4.35 9.93 9.30
C TRP A 200 3.35 10.76 8.48
N SER A 201 2.06 10.64 8.75
CA SER A 201 1.02 11.43 8.10
C SER A 201 0.08 12.05 9.13
N THR A 202 -0.42 13.26 8.88
CA THR A 202 -1.54 13.80 9.68
C THR A 202 -2.90 13.19 9.29
N HIS A 203 -2.96 12.39 8.20
CA HIS A 203 -4.19 11.81 7.70
C HIS A 203 -4.23 10.28 7.88
N PRO A 204 -5.19 9.72 8.64
CA PRO A 204 -5.25 8.28 8.92
C PRO A 204 -5.48 7.43 7.66
N GLY A 205 -6.23 7.94 6.68
CA GLY A 205 -6.42 7.27 5.39
C GLY A 205 -5.11 7.10 4.62
N ASN A 206 -4.22 8.09 4.66
CA ASN A 206 -2.93 8.01 3.97
C ASN A 206 -2.00 7.00 4.63
N ALA A 207 -1.98 6.97 5.97
CA ALA A 207 -1.27 5.94 6.71
C ALA A 207 -1.83 4.54 6.38
N LEU A 208 -3.15 4.38 6.31
CA LEU A 208 -3.75 3.11 5.90
C LEU A 208 -3.39 2.73 4.46
N TRP A 209 -3.45 3.68 3.53
CA TRP A 209 -3.05 3.48 2.14
C TRP A 209 -1.61 2.98 2.04
N PHE A 210 -0.68 3.63 2.75
CA PHE A 210 0.72 3.19 2.81
C PHE A 210 0.85 1.78 3.38
N ALA A 211 0.19 1.46 4.50
CA ALA A 211 0.23 0.12 5.09
C ALA A 211 -0.22 -0.97 4.11
N ILE A 212 -1.22 -0.68 3.27
CA ILE A 212 -1.80 -1.62 2.30
C ILE A 212 -0.94 -1.76 1.03
N HIS A 213 -0.24 -0.70 0.61
CA HIS A 213 0.49 -0.66 -0.65
C HIS A 213 2.01 -0.90 -0.49
N SER A 214 2.54 -0.87 0.73
CA SER A 214 3.94 -1.17 1.04
C SER A 214 4.13 -2.59 1.58
N GLY A 215 3.78 -3.59 0.77
CA GLY A 215 3.81 -5.01 1.15
C GLY A 215 2.52 -5.46 1.83
N ARG A 216 2.60 -6.39 2.80
CA ARG A 216 1.43 -6.79 3.61
C ARG A 216 1.29 -5.85 4.80
N GLY A 217 0.11 -5.26 4.95
CA GLY A 217 -0.21 -4.37 6.05
C GLY A 217 -0.19 -5.09 7.40
N THR A 218 0.50 -4.51 8.37
CA THR A 218 0.67 -5.10 9.71
C THR A 218 0.02 -4.25 10.79
N HIS A 219 0.27 -2.94 10.80
CA HIS A 219 -0.19 -2.05 11.85
C HIS A 219 -0.43 -0.63 11.32
N ILE A 220 -1.25 0.13 12.06
CA ILE A 220 -1.26 1.59 12.03
C ILE A 220 -0.78 2.06 13.41
N ALA A 221 0.34 2.77 13.46
CA ALA A 221 0.80 3.43 14.68
C ALA A 221 0.20 4.84 14.77
N VAL A 222 -0.18 5.26 15.97
CA VAL A 222 -0.72 6.59 16.27
C VAL A 222 0.11 7.22 17.37
N ALA A 223 0.61 8.42 17.11
CA ALA A 223 1.38 9.21 18.07
C ALA A 223 0.79 10.61 18.20
N ARG A 224 1.02 11.25 19.35
CA ARG A 224 0.69 12.66 19.57
C ARG A 224 1.97 13.41 19.85
N ILE A 225 2.28 14.42 19.04
CA ILE A 225 3.56 15.11 19.06
C ILE A 225 3.39 16.61 19.24
N GLN A 226 4.42 17.24 19.80
CA GLN A 226 4.53 18.69 19.87
C GLN A 226 4.94 19.26 18.49
N PRO A 227 4.47 20.45 18.09
CA PRO A 227 4.87 21.08 16.82
C PRO A 227 6.39 21.15 16.63
N LYS A 228 7.14 21.45 17.69
CA LYS A 228 8.62 21.52 17.68
C LYS A 228 9.34 20.20 17.30
N GLN A 229 8.65 19.06 17.33
CA GLN A 229 9.23 17.77 16.91
C GLN A 229 9.19 17.59 15.38
N ILE A 230 8.42 18.41 14.67
CA ILE A 230 8.29 18.36 13.21
C ILE A 230 9.50 19.03 12.57
N VAL A 231 10.20 18.27 11.73
CA VAL A 231 11.29 18.75 10.88
C VAL A 231 10.72 19.38 9.62
N TRP A 232 9.73 18.73 9.02
CA TRP A 232 9.14 19.16 7.76
C TRP A 232 7.69 18.68 7.66
N TYR A 233 6.85 19.46 7.00
CA TYR A 233 5.46 19.12 6.71
C TYR A 233 5.12 19.50 5.28
N THR A 234 4.47 18.60 4.56
CA THR A 234 3.86 18.91 3.27
C THR A 234 2.37 18.67 3.34
N ASP A 235 1.59 19.74 3.19
CA ASP A 235 0.14 19.69 3.17
C ASP A 235 -0.38 19.01 1.89
N LYS A 236 -1.64 18.61 1.93
CA LYS A 236 -2.42 18.01 0.84
C LYS A 236 -2.20 16.52 0.63
N PHE A 237 -3.27 15.92 0.12
CA PHE A 237 -3.40 14.50 -0.09
C PHE A 237 -2.38 13.91 -1.07
N TYR A 238 -2.06 14.61 -2.16
CA TYR A 238 -1.05 14.15 -3.14
C TYR A 238 0.37 14.18 -2.59
N ASN A 239 0.61 14.93 -1.51
CA ASN A 239 1.84 14.94 -0.73
C ASN A 239 1.74 14.03 0.50
N GLU A 240 0.73 13.17 0.54
CA GLU A 240 0.48 12.21 1.62
C GLU A 240 0.24 12.85 3.00
N ASN A 241 0.04 14.17 3.07
CA ASN A 241 0.03 14.93 4.32
C ASN A 241 1.25 14.58 5.20
N GLU A 242 2.41 14.41 4.57
CA GLU A 242 3.61 13.86 5.18
C GLU A 242 4.19 14.79 6.25
N VAL A 243 4.52 14.19 7.40
CA VAL A 243 5.24 14.79 8.51
C VAL A 243 6.57 14.06 8.65
N ILE A 244 7.66 14.81 8.52
CA ILE A 244 9.01 14.31 8.78
C ILE A 244 9.39 14.64 10.22
N VAL A 245 9.85 13.62 10.94
CA VAL A 245 10.37 13.72 12.30
C VAL A 245 11.79 13.15 12.38
N ARG A 246 12.52 13.51 13.42
CA ARG A 246 13.81 12.87 13.70
C ARG A 246 13.58 11.46 14.27
N PRO A 247 14.27 10.42 13.75
CA PRO A 247 14.27 9.10 14.38
C PRO A 247 14.61 9.21 15.87
N GLY A 248 13.93 8.42 16.69
CA GLY A 248 14.08 8.37 18.15
C GLY A 248 13.30 9.45 18.91
N THR A 249 12.65 10.41 18.24
CA THR A 249 11.88 11.46 18.92
C THR A 249 10.44 11.09 19.27
N ILE A 250 9.93 10.00 18.70
CA ILE A 250 8.62 9.44 19.04
C ILE A 250 8.84 8.20 19.91
N SER A 251 8.59 8.34 21.21
CA SER A 251 8.68 7.25 22.19
C SER A 251 7.32 6.80 22.71
N GLU A 252 6.28 7.61 22.53
CA GLU A 252 4.92 7.33 22.99
C GLU A 252 3.98 7.22 21.79
N TYR A 253 3.50 6.00 21.57
CA TYR A 253 2.54 5.70 20.51
C TYR A 253 1.71 4.47 20.90
N ARG A 254 0.60 4.29 20.21
CA ARG A 254 -0.24 3.09 20.29
C ARG A 254 -0.42 2.51 18.90
N TYR A 255 -0.69 1.21 18.82
CA TYR A 255 -1.20 0.62 17.60
C TYR A 255 -2.73 0.67 17.59
N GLU A 256 -3.32 0.91 16.43
CA GLU A 256 -4.74 0.59 16.22
C GLU A 256 -4.95 -0.92 16.33
N ASP A 257 -6.09 -1.33 16.89
CA ASP A 257 -6.48 -2.74 17.02
C ASP A 257 -6.99 -3.27 15.67
N MET A 258 -6.05 -3.49 14.75
CA MET A 258 -6.30 -4.07 13.43
C MET A 258 -5.73 -5.48 13.33
N ILE A 259 -6.42 -6.35 12.57
CA ILE A 259 -5.92 -7.69 12.27
C ILE A 259 -4.81 -7.56 11.21
N PRO A 260 -3.57 -7.99 11.50
CA PRO A 260 -2.48 -7.94 10.53
C PRO A 260 -2.76 -8.86 9.34
N ALA A 261 -2.48 -8.40 8.12
CA ALA A 261 -2.68 -9.18 6.91
C ALA A 261 -1.49 -10.10 6.58
N THR A 262 -0.95 -10.79 7.58
CA THR A 262 0.25 -11.64 7.45
C THR A 262 -0.11 -13.08 7.10
N GLU A 263 0.88 -13.89 6.70
CA GLU A 263 0.70 -15.33 6.42
C GLU A 263 0.19 -16.13 7.62
N ALA A 264 0.44 -15.64 8.84
CA ALA A 264 -0.03 -16.29 10.06
C ALA A 264 -1.54 -16.09 10.29
N HIS A 265 -2.09 -14.94 9.90
CA HIS A 265 -3.49 -14.57 10.22
C HIS A 265 -4.45 -14.82 9.06
N MET A 266 -4.04 -14.49 7.83
CA MET A 266 -4.92 -14.52 6.66
C MET A 266 -5.55 -15.90 6.40
N PRO A 267 -4.80 -17.03 6.42
CA PRO A 267 -5.40 -18.34 6.20
C PRO A 267 -6.46 -18.70 7.26
N ALA A 268 -6.23 -18.36 8.53
CA ALA A 268 -7.12 -18.69 9.62
C ALA A 268 -8.48 -17.98 9.50
N ILE A 269 -8.47 -16.68 9.15
CA ILE A 269 -9.71 -15.89 9.01
C ILE A 269 -10.47 -16.23 7.72
N LEU A 270 -9.78 -16.66 6.65
CA LEU A 270 -10.37 -17.00 5.36
C LEU A 270 -10.92 -18.42 5.31
N ALA A 271 -10.27 -19.38 5.98
CA ALA A 271 -10.63 -20.79 5.94
C ALA A 271 -12.14 -21.08 6.16
N PRO A 272 -12.81 -20.53 7.18
CA PRO A 272 -14.25 -20.79 7.38
C PRO A 272 -15.15 -20.13 6.33
N ALA A 273 -14.67 -19.08 5.65
CA ALA A 273 -15.43 -18.33 4.66
C ALA A 273 -15.35 -18.92 3.23
N ILE A 274 -14.26 -19.63 2.90
CA ILE A 274 -13.89 -19.96 1.51
C ILE A 274 -14.98 -20.72 0.73
N MET A 275 -15.65 -21.70 1.37
CA MET A 275 -16.63 -22.54 0.68
C MET A 275 -17.92 -21.77 0.35
N ASN A 276 -18.40 -20.94 1.28
CA ASN A 276 -19.52 -20.03 1.02
C ASN A 276 -19.14 -18.99 -0.03
N TYR A 277 -17.94 -18.44 0.07
CA TYR A 277 -17.42 -17.48 -0.90
C TYR A 277 -17.44 -18.07 -2.32
N VAL A 278 -16.92 -19.29 -2.52
CA VAL A 278 -16.92 -19.96 -3.83
C VAL A 278 -18.34 -20.22 -4.32
N SER A 279 -19.22 -20.75 -3.46
CA SER A 279 -20.60 -21.08 -3.83
C SER A 279 -21.39 -19.85 -4.27
N TYR A 280 -21.39 -18.79 -3.47
CA TYR A 280 -22.15 -17.57 -3.73
C TYR A 280 -21.46 -16.63 -4.73
N GLY A 281 -20.13 -16.61 -4.76
CA GLY A 281 -19.36 -15.86 -5.77
C GLY A 281 -19.61 -16.34 -7.20
N LYS A 282 -19.78 -17.66 -7.40
CA LYS A 282 -20.23 -18.22 -8.69
C LYS A 282 -21.62 -17.72 -9.11
N GLN A 283 -22.49 -17.39 -8.15
CA GLN A 283 -23.79 -16.77 -8.43
C GLN A 283 -23.63 -15.29 -8.77
N ALA A 284 -22.72 -14.57 -8.08
CA ALA A 284 -22.38 -13.17 -8.37
C ALA A 284 -21.96 -12.96 -9.85
N LYS A 285 -21.13 -13.86 -10.39
CA LYS A 285 -20.72 -13.84 -11.82
C LYS A 285 -21.91 -13.85 -12.79
N LYS A 286 -23.04 -14.44 -12.38
CA LYS A 286 -24.25 -14.57 -13.22
C LYS A 286 -25.19 -13.37 -13.12
N LEU A 287 -24.94 -12.44 -12.20
CA LEU A 287 -25.76 -11.24 -12.00
C LEU A 287 -25.47 -10.13 -13.02
N GLY A 288 -24.39 -10.25 -13.81
CA GLY A 288 -24.10 -9.34 -14.91
C GLY A 288 -23.42 -8.03 -14.50
N TYR A 289 -22.75 -7.99 -13.34
CA TYR A 289 -21.89 -6.88 -12.97
C TYR A 289 -20.78 -6.65 -14.00
N GLN A 290 -20.45 -5.38 -14.26
CA GLN A 290 -19.35 -5.05 -15.16
C GLN A 290 -17.99 -5.40 -14.56
N GLU A 291 -16.99 -5.57 -15.42
CA GLU A 291 -15.60 -5.69 -14.99
C GLU A 291 -15.07 -4.35 -14.52
N GLU A 292 -14.35 -4.36 -13.40
CA GLU A 292 -13.71 -3.17 -12.87
C GLU A 292 -12.56 -2.69 -13.76
N ASN A 293 -12.43 -1.38 -13.92
CA ASN A 293 -11.28 -0.72 -14.52
C ASN A 293 -10.94 0.56 -13.73
N ILE A 294 -9.91 1.30 -14.16
CA ILE A 294 -9.45 2.51 -13.46
C ILE A 294 -10.50 3.62 -13.32
N PHE A 295 -11.64 3.52 -14.03
CA PHE A 295 -12.76 4.46 -13.98
C PHE A 295 -14.08 3.81 -13.54
N HIS A 296 -14.09 2.49 -13.27
CA HIS A 296 -15.26 1.70 -12.90
C HIS A 296 -14.91 0.80 -11.72
N TYR A 297 -15.27 1.21 -10.50
CA TYR A 297 -14.84 0.54 -9.27
C TYR A 297 -15.97 -0.17 -8.51
N HIS A 298 -17.22 -0.08 -8.97
CA HIS A 298 -18.37 -0.82 -8.43
C HIS A 298 -18.75 -2.04 -9.31
N GLY A 299 -17.75 -2.85 -9.68
CA GLY A 299 -17.92 -4.02 -10.54
C GLY A 299 -17.97 -5.35 -9.78
N LEU A 300 -17.81 -6.47 -10.51
CA LEU A 300 -17.86 -7.81 -9.91
C LEU A 300 -16.87 -8.00 -8.75
N LYS A 301 -15.66 -7.46 -8.83
CA LYS A 301 -14.66 -7.67 -7.78
C LYS A 301 -15.07 -7.00 -6.47
N HIS A 302 -15.69 -5.82 -6.50
CA HIS A 302 -16.25 -5.13 -5.34
C HIS A 302 -17.28 -5.99 -4.65
N ILE A 303 -18.27 -6.50 -5.40
CA ILE A 303 -19.29 -7.42 -4.89
C ILE A 303 -18.66 -8.65 -4.22
N LEU A 304 -17.61 -9.21 -4.83
CA LEU A 304 -16.90 -10.35 -4.27
C LEU A 304 -16.10 -10.00 -3.00
N ARG A 305 -15.47 -8.82 -2.93
CA ARG A 305 -14.75 -8.36 -1.72
C ARG A 305 -15.73 -8.10 -0.58
N VAL A 306 -16.87 -7.45 -0.86
CA VAL A 306 -17.95 -7.24 0.13
C VAL A 306 -18.48 -8.59 0.64
N LEU A 307 -18.76 -9.54 -0.25
CA LEU A 307 -19.16 -10.90 0.14
C LEU A 307 -18.13 -11.58 1.04
N LEU A 308 -16.84 -11.51 0.67
CA LEU A 308 -15.78 -12.15 1.43
C LEU A 308 -15.60 -11.49 2.80
N LEU A 309 -15.63 -10.16 2.88
CA LEU A 309 -15.56 -9.40 4.13
C LEU A 309 -16.77 -9.68 5.03
N ALA A 310 -17.98 -9.80 4.48
CA ALA A 310 -19.17 -10.18 5.23
C ALA A 310 -19.08 -11.59 5.82
N LEU A 311 -18.52 -12.55 5.06
CA LEU A 311 -18.28 -13.91 5.56
C LEU A 311 -17.18 -13.93 6.62
N ILE A 312 -16.07 -13.21 6.42
CA ILE A 312 -15.01 -13.06 7.42
C ILE A 312 -15.59 -12.47 8.71
N TYR A 313 -16.43 -11.43 8.60
CA TYR A 313 -17.11 -10.85 9.75
C TYR A 313 -17.93 -11.91 10.49
N TYR A 314 -18.85 -12.58 9.78
CA TYR A 314 -19.73 -13.58 10.37
C TYR A 314 -18.98 -14.68 11.14
N TYR A 315 -17.89 -15.19 10.58
CA TYR A 315 -17.17 -16.32 11.16
C TYR A 315 -16.21 -15.96 12.29
N ASN A 316 -15.78 -14.71 12.39
CA ASN A 316 -14.65 -14.34 13.23
C ASN A 316 -14.96 -13.21 14.23
N ALA A 317 -16.06 -12.47 14.07
CA ALA A 317 -16.37 -11.33 14.94
C ALA A 317 -16.65 -11.72 16.40
N GLY A 318 -17.09 -12.96 16.64
CA GLY A 318 -17.58 -13.38 17.96
C GLY A 318 -18.99 -12.86 18.29
N ASP A 319 -19.62 -12.12 17.35
CA ASP A 319 -21.00 -11.69 17.45
C ASP A 319 -21.96 -12.90 17.46
N ALA A 320 -23.06 -12.77 18.20
CA ALA A 320 -24.12 -13.79 18.25
C ALA A 320 -25.02 -13.75 16.99
N LEU A 321 -24.40 -13.85 15.81
CA LEU A 321 -25.10 -13.89 14.52
C LEU A 321 -25.64 -15.30 14.25
N SER A 322 -26.90 -15.36 13.83
CA SER A 322 -27.56 -16.59 13.46
C SER A 322 -27.27 -16.98 12.00
N GLU A 323 -27.61 -18.22 11.65
CA GLU A 323 -27.57 -18.67 10.25
C GLU A 323 -28.46 -17.82 9.32
N ALA A 324 -29.59 -17.30 9.82
CA ALA A 324 -30.43 -16.39 9.04
C ALA A 324 -29.72 -15.05 8.78
N ASP A 325 -28.95 -14.54 9.75
CA ASP A 325 -28.16 -13.32 9.59
C ASP A 325 -27.06 -13.51 8.55
N ARG A 326 -26.37 -14.66 8.55
CA ARG A 326 -25.40 -15.01 7.50
C ARG A 326 -26.02 -14.89 6.11
N GLN A 327 -27.23 -15.41 5.94
CA GLN A 327 -27.93 -15.40 4.67
C GLN A 327 -28.38 -14.00 4.27
N ILE A 328 -28.81 -13.16 5.23
CA ILE A 328 -29.08 -11.73 5.02
C ILE A 328 -27.81 -11.02 4.52
N LEU A 329 -26.67 -11.24 5.17
CA LEU A 329 -25.39 -10.63 4.79
C LEU A 329 -24.94 -11.07 3.39
N ILE A 330 -25.09 -12.35 3.04
CA ILE A 330 -24.81 -12.86 1.69
C ILE A 330 -25.75 -12.21 0.66
N TYR A 331 -27.05 -12.16 0.95
CA TYR A 331 -28.04 -11.55 0.07
C TYR A 331 -27.74 -10.07 -0.19
N PHE A 332 -27.46 -9.32 0.88
CA PHE A 332 -27.02 -7.92 0.81
C PHE A 332 -25.77 -7.79 -0.07
N SER A 333 -24.72 -8.54 0.24
CA SER A 333 -23.42 -8.44 -0.44
C SER A 333 -23.56 -8.60 -1.95
N LEU A 334 -24.35 -9.57 -2.40
CA LEU A 334 -24.53 -9.88 -3.82
C LEU A 334 -25.40 -8.88 -4.59
N LEU A 335 -26.24 -8.09 -3.91
CA LEU A 335 -27.32 -7.34 -4.57
C LEU A 335 -27.37 -5.85 -4.21
N HIS A 336 -26.61 -5.37 -3.21
CA HIS A 336 -26.71 -3.99 -2.75
C HIS A 336 -26.48 -2.95 -3.87
N ASP A 337 -25.57 -3.24 -4.78
CA ASP A 337 -25.14 -2.35 -5.88
C ASP A 337 -25.72 -2.72 -7.26
N ILE A 338 -26.65 -3.69 -7.35
CA ILE A 338 -27.20 -4.14 -8.65
C ILE A 338 -27.98 -3.04 -9.41
N GLY A 339 -28.47 -2.03 -8.70
CA GLY A 339 -29.18 -0.86 -9.24
C GLY A 339 -28.29 0.35 -9.52
N ARG A 340 -26.97 0.21 -9.39
CA ARG A 340 -26.00 1.27 -9.68
C ARG A 340 -25.84 1.47 -11.19
N VAL A 341 -25.75 2.73 -11.61
CA VAL A 341 -25.72 3.11 -13.04
C VAL A 341 -24.38 3.72 -13.46
N ASP A 342 -23.68 4.37 -12.53
CA ASP A 342 -22.33 4.90 -12.67
C ASP A 342 -21.63 4.98 -11.30
N ASP A 343 -20.40 5.45 -11.30
CA ASP A 343 -19.53 5.57 -10.13
C ASP A 343 -19.71 6.88 -9.35
N SER A 344 -20.66 7.75 -9.72
CA SER A 344 -20.88 9.02 -9.03
C SER A 344 -21.52 8.81 -7.64
N LYS A 345 -21.54 9.88 -6.83
CA LYS A 345 -22.30 9.88 -5.58
C LYS A 345 -23.79 9.76 -5.94
N ASP A 346 -24.41 8.71 -5.41
CA ASP A 346 -25.80 8.38 -5.70
C ASP A 346 -26.48 7.85 -4.44
N ASP A 347 -27.37 8.64 -3.85
CA ASP A 347 -28.05 8.26 -2.61
C ASP A 347 -29.33 7.43 -2.89
N ALA A 348 -29.60 7.10 -4.16
CA ALA A 348 -30.79 6.37 -4.62
C ALA A 348 -30.49 4.97 -5.18
N HIS A 349 -29.21 4.56 -5.34
CA HIS A 349 -28.90 3.26 -5.94
C HIS A 349 -29.42 2.07 -5.12
N GLY A 350 -29.45 2.16 -3.78
CA GLY A 350 -30.04 1.12 -2.94
C GLY A 350 -31.53 0.87 -3.24
N GLU A 351 -32.33 1.92 -3.42
CA GLU A 351 -33.76 1.80 -3.76
C GLU A 351 -33.97 1.23 -5.17
N ARG A 352 -33.11 1.60 -6.12
CA ARG A 352 -33.12 1.01 -7.46
C ARG A 352 -32.70 -0.46 -7.43
N SER A 353 -31.75 -0.84 -6.59
CA SER A 353 -31.37 -2.25 -6.38
C SER A 353 -32.57 -3.07 -5.94
N VAL A 354 -33.32 -2.62 -4.92
CA VAL A 354 -34.55 -3.30 -4.47
C VAL A 354 -35.59 -3.38 -5.59
N SER A 355 -35.81 -2.27 -6.30
CA SER A 355 -36.76 -2.24 -7.43
C SER A 355 -36.40 -3.26 -8.52
N LEU A 356 -35.10 -3.38 -8.84
CA LEU A 356 -34.59 -4.29 -9.86
C LEU A 356 -34.66 -5.75 -9.42
N ILE A 357 -34.40 -6.04 -8.14
CA ILE A 357 -34.57 -7.36 -7.54
C ILE A 357 -36.00 -7.87 -7.77
N HIS A 358 -37.00 -7.02 -7.49
CA HIS A 358 -38.41 -7.36 -7.67
C HIS A 358 -38.79 -7.47 -9.14
N SER A 359 -38.41 -6.50 -9.97
CA SER A 359 -38.82 -6.46 -11.39
C SER A 359 -38.25 -7.61 -12.21
N LYS A 360 -37.03 -8.07 -11.89
CA LYS A 360 -36.37 -9.19 -12.56
C LYS A 360 -36.58 -10.52 -11.84
N GLY A 361 -37.25 -10.54 -10.69
CA GLY A 361 -37.43 -11.74 -9.87
C GLY A 361 -36.10 -12.37 -9.45
N LEU A 362 -35.09 -11.56 -9.12
CA LEU A 362 -33.75 -12.05 -8.78
C LEU A 362 -33.83 -12.91 -7.50
N ARG A 363 -33.19 -14.08 -7.56
CA ARG A 363 -33.10 -15.03 -6.45
C ARG A 363 -31.70 -15.60 -6.37
N ILE A 364 -31.17 -15.67 -5.17
CA ILE A 364 -29.93 -16.36 -4.86
C ILE A 364 -30.29 -17.77 -4.40
N LYS A 365 -29.69 -18.78 -5.04
CA LYS A 365 -29.90 -20.18 -4.69
C LYS A 365 -29.31 -20.49 -3.33
N ASP A 366 -29.91 -21.46 -2.65
CA ASP A 366 -29.46 -22.02 -1.37
C ASP A 366 -29.55 -21.07 -0.15
N LEU A 367 -30.21 -19.92 -0.29
CA LEU A 367 -30.62 -19.09 0.84
C LEU A 367 -32.00 -19.53 1.37
N ARG A 368 -32.02 -20.10 2.58
CA ARG A 368 -33.23 -20.53 3.31
C ARG A 368 -33.78 -19.39 4.19
N MET A 369 -34.12 -18.27 3.56
CA MET A 369 -34.64 -17.07 4.21
C MET A 369 -36.17 -17.05 4.24
N CYS A 370 -36.76 -16.64 5.36
CA CYS A 370 -38.20 -16.41 5.45
C CYS A 370 -38.59 -15.03 4.89
N LYS A 371 -39.90 -14.76 4.75
CA LYS A 371 -40.39 -13.46 4.25
C LYS A 371 -39.88 -12.27 5.07
N LYS A 372 -39.71 -12.46 6.39
CA LYS A 372 -39.18 -11.42 7.28
C LYS A 372 -37.71 -11.13 6.96
N ASP A 373 -36.91 -12.16 6.74
CA ASP A 373 -35.48 -12.02 6.47
C ASP A 373 -35.23 -11.32 5.13
N TYR A 374 -36.00 -11.67 4.08
CA TYR A 374 -35.94 -10.95 2.80
C TYR A 374 -36.30 -9.46 2.97
N ARG A 375 -37.35 -9.16 3.74
CA ARG A 375 -37.74 -7.77 4.02
C ARG A 375 -36.64 -7.01 4.78
N ILE A 376 -35.98 -7.65 5.73
CA ILE A 376 -34.82 -7.06 6.42
C ILE A 376 -33.70 -6.81 5.41
N ALA A 377 -33.28 -7.81 4.65
CA ALA A 377 -32.18 -7.67 3.70
C ALA A 377 -32.42 -6.59 2.65
N GLU A 378 -33.64 -6.53 2.08
CA GLU A 378 -34.03 -5.47 1.13
C GLU A 378 -34.03 -4.08 1.78
N LEU A 379 -34.42 -3.96 3.05
CA LEU A 379 -34.32 -2.70 3.78
C LEU A 379 -32.85 -2.27 3.98
N LEU A 380 -31.96 -3.22 4.33
CA LEU A 380 -30.53 -2.93 4.44
C LEU A 380 -29.97 -2.45 3.11
N ILE A 381 -30.32 -3.12 1.99
CA ILE A 381 -29.96 -2.70 0.63
C ILE A 381 -30.49 -1.31 0.33
N GLN A 382 -31.76 -1.02 0.63
CA GLN A 382 -32.38 0.26 0.29
C GLN A 382 -31.65 1.45 0.92
N TYR A 383 -31.20 1.32 2.17
CA TYR A 383 -30.67 2.42 2.96
C TYR A 383 -29.14 2.43 3.11
N HIS A 384 -28.40 1.44 2.60
CA HIS A 384 -26.95 1.38 2.82
C HIS A 384 -26.20 2.60 2.25
N CYS A 385 -26.72 3.19 1.16
CA CYS A 385 -26.15 4.34 0.50
C CYS A 385 -26.49 5.70 1.14
N ARG A 386 -27.42 5.73 2.09
CA ARG A 386 -27.87 6.95 2.77
C ARG A 386 -27.11 7.19 4.07
N ASP A 387 -27.33 8.34 4.69
CA ASP A 387 -26.78 8.62 6.02
C ASP A 387 -27.28 7.62 7.07
N ASP A 388 -26.43 7.31 8.06
CA ASP A 388 -26.71 6.29 9.08
C ASP A 388 -28.02 6.54 9.82
N ALA A 389 -28.28 7.82 10.17
CA ALA A 389 -29.48 8.21 10.90
C ALA A 389 -30.78 7.90 10.13
N GLU A 390 -30.77 8.03 8.80
CA GLU A 390 -31.94 7.72 7.98
C GLU A 390 -32.24 6.22 7.98
N GLY A 391 -31.22 5.39 7.76
CA GLY A 391 -31.38 3.93 7.77
C GLY A 391 -31.81 3.40 9.14
N GLU A 392 -31.20 3.90 10.21
CA GLU A 392 -31.59 3.54 11.58
C GLU A 392 -33.02 3.95 11.90
N ALA A 393 -33.44 5.16 11.51
CA ALA A 393 -34.81 5.62 11.71
C ALA A 393 -35.81 4.73 10.93
N ALA A 394 -35.49 4.37 9.68
CA ALA A 394 -36.31 3.48 8.88
C ALA A 394 -36.47 2.08 9.52
N ILE A 395 -35.38 1.52 10.06
CA ILE A 395 -35.41 0.24 10.79
C ILE A 395 -36.26 0.35 12.06
N ARG A 396 -36.07 1.41 12.84
CA ARG A 396 -36.81 1.64 14.10
C ARG A 396 -38.31 1.87 13.87
N ALA A 397 -38.68 2.39 12.70
CA ALA A 397 -40.07 2.63 12.33
C ALA A 397 -40.85 1.35 11.95
N ILE A 398 -40.19 0.19 11.76
CA ILE A 398 -40.89 -1.05 11.34
C ILE A 398 -41.82 -1.54 12.47
N PRO A 399 -43.15 -1.58 12.26
CA PRO A 399 -44.08 -1.95 13.34
C PRO A 399 -44.03 -3.44 13.71
N SER A 400 -43.67 -4.30 12.75
CA SER A 400 -43.68 -5.76 12.93
C SER A 400 -42.46 -6.32 13.65
N LEU A 401 -41.46 -5.49 13.98
CA LEU A 401 -40.28 -5.92 14.72
C LEU A 401 -40.41 -5.52 16.19
N SER A 402 -40.07 -6.44 17.09
CA SER A 402 -39.84 -6.14 18.49
C SER A 402 -38.65 -5.19 18.68
N GLN A 403 -38.53 -4.56 19.84
CA GLN A 403 -37.41 -3.68 20.15
C GLN A 403 -36.05 -4.37 19.99
N ARG A 404 -35.93 -5.61 20.48
CA ARG A 404 -34.72 -6.43 20.34
C ARG A 404 -34.41 -6.76 18.87
N GLU A 405 -35.41 -7.04 18.06
CA GLU A 405 -35.21 -7.28 16.62
C GLU A 405 -34.80 -6.00 15.88
N LYS A 406 -35.28 -4.83 16.29
CA LYS A 406 -34.84 -3.55 15.74
C LYS A 406 -33.38 -3.28 16.05
N GLU A 407 -32.96 -3.48 17.29
CA GLU A 407 -31.55 -3.36 17.71
C GLU A 407 -30.66 -4.31 16.93
N HIS A 408 -31.06 -5.58 16.81
CA HIS A 408 -30.34 -6.57 16.00
C HIS A 408 -30.27 -6.19 14.52
N THR A 409 -31.37 -5.66 13.96
CA THR A 409 -31.40 -5.20 12.55
C THR A 409 -30.52 -3.97 12.32
N VAL A 410 -30.45 -3.04 13.29
CA VAL A 410 -29.51 -1.91 13.25
C VAL A 410 -28.07 -2.42 13.29
N HIS A 411 -27.77 -3.44 14.10
CA HIS A 411 -26.45 -4.06 14.11
C HIS A 411 -26.08 -4.67 12.75
N LEU A 412 -26.99 -5.45 12.13
CA LEU A 412 -26.78 -5.96 10.77
C LEU A 412 -26.60 -4.83 9.74
N TYR A 413 -27.34 -3.73 9.88
CA TYR A 413 -27.18 -2.55 9.03
C TYR A 413 -25.78 -1.96 9.14
N HIS A 414 -25.28 -1.81 10.37
CA HIS A 414 -23.92 -1.33 10.62
C HIS A 414 -22.86 -2.27 10.02
N ILE A 415 -23.02 -3.59 10.18
CA ILE A 415 -22.14 -4.58 9.53
C ILE A 415 -22.14 -4.40 8.01
N CYS A 416 -23.32 -4.34 7.38
CA CYS A 416 -23.46 -4.16 5.93
C CYS A 416 -22.76 -2.89 5.44
N LYS A 417 -22.91 -1.76 6.15
CA LYS A 417 -22.23 -0.51 5.81
C LYS A 417 -20.73 -0.58 5.99
N ASP A 418 -20.26 -1.29 7.02
CA ASP A 418 -18.83 -1.44 7.25
C ASP A 418 -18.17 -2.32 6.19
N VAL A 419 -18.79 -3.43 5.79
CA VAL A 419 -18.21 -4.33 4.76
C VAL A 419 -18.24 -3.72 3.36
N ASP A 420 -19.24 -2.89 3.04
CA ASP A 420 -19.22 -2.03 1.84
C ASP A 420 -18.15 -0.92 1.97
N GLY A 421 -18.12 -0.27 3.13
CA GLY A 421 -17.16 0.77 3.52
C GLY A 421 -15.70 0.35 3.35
N LEU A 422 -15.37 -0.84 3.86
CA LEU A 422 -14.02 -1.40 3.87
C LEU A 422 -13.44 -1.52 2.47
N ASP A 423 -14.24 -1.70 1.42
CA ASP A 423 -13.72 -1.83 0.06
C ASP A 423 -13.19 -0.51 -0.53
N ARG A 424 -13.49 0.63 0.13
CA ARG A 424 -12.98 1.96 -0.25
C ARG A 424 -11.46 2.11 -0.04
N VAL A 425 -10.80 1.13 0.59
CA VAL A 425 -9.32 1.06 0.66
C VAL A 425 -8.66 1.05 -0.72
N ARG A 426 -9.38 0.63 -1.77
CA ARG A 426 -8.91 0.58 -3.17
C ARG A 426 -8.57 1.96 -3.78
N PHE A 427 -9.07 3.06 -3.21
CA PHE A 427 -8.83 4.42 -3.70
C PHE A 427 -8.53 5.44 -2.60
N ASN A 428 -8.00 4.99 -1.45
CA ASN A 428 -7.69 5.84 -0.28
C ASN A 428 -8.91 6.66 0.19
N GLY A 429 -10.10 6.04 0.14
CA GLY A 429 -11.38 6.66 0.52
C GLY A 429 -11.96 6.13 1.82
N LEU A 430 -11.21 5.34 2.59
CA LEU A 430 -11.65 4.80 3.87
C LEU A 430 -11.07 5.62 5.03
N ASP A 431 -11.95 6.28 5.79
CA ASP A 431 -11.66 6.67 7.17
C ASP A 431 -12.10 5.55 8.11
N TYR A 432 -11.15 4.69 8.52
CA TYR A 432 -11.45 3.52 9.34
C TYR A 432 -12.07 3.86 10.69
N ARG A 433 -11.93 5.10 11.16
CA ARG A 433 -12.53 5.58 12.43
C ARG A 433 -14.05 5.72 12.32
N GLN A 434 -14.58 5.83 11.10
CA GLN A 434 -16.01 5.94 10.82
C GLN A 434 -16.70 4.58 10.63
N LEU A 435 -15.96 3.48 10.70
CA LEU A 435 -16.57 2.15 10.75
C LEU A 435 -17.33 2.01 12.08
N ARG A 436 -18.50 1.38 12.01
CA ARG A 436 -19.53 1.39 13.05
C ARG A 436 -19.31 0.31 14.09
N THR A 437 -18.89 -0.86 13.64
CA THR A 437 -18.70 -2.06 14.45
C THR A 437 -17.25 -2.17 14.93
N ASP A 438 -17.07 -2.69 16.14
CA ASP A 438 -15.73 -2.90 16.70
C ASP A 438 -14.92 -3.89 15.86
N TYR A 439 -15.55 -4.98 15.39
CA TYR A 439 -14.86 -5.93 14.52
C TYR A 439 -14.59 -5.36 13.12
N GLY A 440 -15.50 -4.55 12.56
CA GLY A 440 -15.28 -3.86 11.29
C GLY A 440 -14.04 -2.98 11.31
N ARG A 441 -13.80 -2.25 12.41
CA ARG A 441 -12.58 -1.45 12.62
C ARG A 441 -11.29 -2.25 12.62
N LYS A 442 -11.35 -3.57 12.82
CA LYS A 442 -10.18 -4.45 12.78
C LYS A 442 -9.79 -4.91 11.37
N LEU A 443 -10.72 -4.85 10.42
CA LEU A 443 -10.57 -5.39 9.07
C LEU A 443 -9.86 -4.50 8.01
N PRO A 444 -9.50 -3.22 8.20
CA PRO A 444 -8.93 -2.41 7.11
C PRO A 444 -7.69 -3.01 6.43
N LEU A 445 -6.75 -3.59 7.19
CA LEU A 445 -5.56 -4.23 6.62
C LEU A 445 -5.91 -5.51 5.86
N VAL A 446 -6.87 -6.29 6.37
CA VAL A 446 -7.41 -7.47 5.69
C VAL A 446 -8.05 -7.08 4.36
N ALA A 447 -8.90 -6.04 4.35
CA ALA A 447 -9.52 -5.53 3.13
C ALA A 447 -8.49 -5.09 2.09
N GLY A 448 -7.40 -4.43 2.53
CA GLY A 448 -6.29 -4.07 1.67
C GLY A 448 -5.57 -5.27 1.04
N ALA A 449 -5.34 -6.34 1.81
CA ALA A 449 -4.71 -7.54 1.28
C ALA A 449 -5.58 -8.23 0.21
N LEU A 450 -6.91 -8.23 0.38
CA LEU A 450 -7.85 -8.81 -0.59
C LEU A 450 -7.81 -8.15 -1.97
N LEU A 451 -7.29 -6.92 -2.11
CA LEU A 451 -7.11 -6.25 -3.41
C LEU A 451 -6.13 -7.01 -4.32
N ASN A 452 -5.17 -7.71 -3.73
CA ASN A 452 -4.11 -8.42 -4.44
C ASN A 452 -4.40 -9.92 -4.59
N GLU A 453 -5.50 -10.40 -4.01
CA GLU A 453 -5.89 -11.81 -4.08
C GLU A 453 -6.62 -12.13 -5.39
N PRO A 454 -6.47 -13.34 -5.94
CA PRO A 454 -7.11 -13.76 -7.18
C PRO A 454 -8.59 -14.13 -6.95
N ILE A 455 -9.35 -13.21 -6.36
CA ILE A 455 -10.70 -13.43 -5.85
C ILE A 455 -11.67 -13.91 -6.95
N VAL A 456 -11.47 -13.50 -8.20
CA VAL A 456 -12.29 -13.96 -9.34
C VAL A 456 -11.84 -15.32 -9.82
N GLN A 457 -10.53 -15.53 -9.99
CA GLN A 457 -9.95 -16.75 -10.54
C GLN A 457 -10.21 -17.95 -9.63
N VAL A 458 -10.21 -17.74 -8.31
CA VAL A 458 -10.56 -18.74 -7.29
C VAL A 458 -11.93 -19.39 -7.57
N LEU A 459 -12.88 -18.65 -8.13
CA LEU A 459 -14.22 -19.17 -8.43
C LEU A 459 -14.20 -20.22 -9.56
N ASP A 460 -13.19 -20.20 -10.42
CA ASP A 460 -13.08 -21.10 -11.58
C ASP A 460 -12.18 -22.31 -11.29
N MET A 461 -11.58 -22.39 -10.09
CA MET A 461 -10.78 -23.54 -9.66
C MET A 461 -11.67 -24.76 -9.40
N ASP A 462 -11.11 -25.95 -9.59
CA ASP A 462 -11.77 -27.20 -9.21
C ASP A 462 -11.66 -27.40 -7.69
N TRP A 463 -12.78 -27.19 -7.00
CA TRP A 463 -12.88 -27.36 -5.54
C TRP A 463 -13.26 -28.79 -5.16
N GLY A 464 -13.31 -29.73 -6.11
CA GLY A 464 -13.73 -31.10 -5.92
C GLY A 464 -15.24 -31.22 -5.71
N SER A 465 -15.86 -32.24 -6.31
CA SER A 465 -17.31 -32.52 -6.20
C SER A 465 -17.74 -33.12 -4.85
N GLY A 466 -16.99 -32.88 -3.77
CA GLY A 466 -17.00 -33.71 -2.56
C GLY A 466 -17.34 -33.02 -1.24
N ILE A 467 -17.81 -31.78 -1.23
CA ILE A 467 -18.26 -31.11 0.00
C ILE A 467 -19.66 -30.55 -0.24
N THR A 468 -20.64 -31.40 -0.02
CA THR A 468 -22.05 -31.04 0.09
C THR A 468 -22.23 -30.13 1.32
N LEU A 469 -22.92 -29.00 1.13
CA LEU A 469 -23.33 -28.05 2.18
C LEU A 469 -24.16 -28.71 3.29
#